data_AF-A0A836X401-F1
#
_entry.id   AF-A0A836X401-F1
#
_cell.length_a   1.000
_cell.length_b   1.000
_cell.length_c   1.000
_cell.angle_alpha   90.00
_cell.angle_beta   90.00
_cell.angle_gamma   90.00
#
_symmetry.space_group_name_H-M   'P 1'
#
loop_
_entity.id
_entity.type
_entity.pdbx_description
1 polymer ?
#
loop_
_entity_poly.entity_id
_entity_poly.type
_entity_poly.pdbx_seq_one_letter_code
_entity_poly.pdbx_strand_id
1 'polypeptide(L)'
;GDLLGYANIITTDMGGTSFDVGVIHDGEPAFSYMSLVNQYEYFIPKVDIQAIGNGGGSLVTVDEATRTLRVGPESAGAVPGPVCYGRGGSVPTVTDAALVLGYIAADSFAGGRMTLDHAAAETAIAELAVKLDMTTFECAAGIAKISEFQMADLIRKMTIQKGLDPRDFVLFAFGGAGPMHASVFAFELGLQKVVIPQKKMASTWCAFGAASADIRHIHEHVDIMVSPFDAGQLSQALESLKERTSEQLLREGVAESDQTFAYSIDMRHKGQINEVEVPVEGLNIASHDLDALHDSFYARYEQIYGKGSSFRGAKLEVVTFRVRGSAVTPKPVLSPATDLTPDIPEGAAPSIGQKALPPRTHPFMMASNCCPVM
;
A
#
# COMPACT_ATOMS: atom_id res chain seq x y z
N GLY A 1 -9.64 -1.73 -9.29
CA GLY A 1 -10.81 -2.35 -8.65
C GLY A 1 -11.91 -2.61 -9.63
N ASP A 2 -12.36 -1.55 -10.30
CA ASP A 2 -13.58 -1.50 -11.11
C ASP A 2 -13.69 -2.61 -12.16
N LEU A 3 -12.62 -2.86 -12.92
CA LEU A 3 -12.59 -3.92 -13.93
C LEU A 3 -12.87 -5.32 -13.37
N LEU A 4 -12.57 -5.54 -12.08
CA LEU A 4 -12.78 -6.81 -11.38
C LEU A 4 -13.93 -6.75 -10.36
N GLY A 5 -14.63 -5.62 -10.24
CA GLY A 5 -15.73 -5.43 -9.29
C GLY A 5 -15.30 -5.38 -7.83
N TYR A 6 -14.08 -4.93 -7.53
CA TYR A 6 -13.58 -4.79 -6.16
C TYR A 6 -13.46 -3.32 -5.74
N ALA A 7 -14.22 -2.92 -4.71
CA ALA A 7 -14.17 -1.58 -4.13
C ALA A 7 -13.18 -1.47 -2.95
N ASN A 8 -13.00 -2.56 -2.20
CA ASN A 8 -12.12 -2.63 -1.03
C ASN A 8 -10.86 -3.42 -1.37
N ILE A 9 -9.72 -2.74 -1.47
CA ILE A 9 -8.46 -3.31 -1.94
C ILE A 9 -7.32 -2.96 -0.97
N ILE A 10 -6.56 -3.97 -0.57
CA ILE A 10 -5.25 -3.78 0.05
C ILE A 10 -4.22 -3.94 -1.05
N THR A 11 -3.38 -2.94 -1.29
CA THR A 11 -2.31 -2.99 -2.28
C THR A 11 -0.99 -3.28 -1.60
N THR A 12 -0.22 -4.23 -2.11
CA THR A 12 1.10 -4.57 -1.59
C THR A 12 2.13 -4.63 -2.71
N ASP A 13 3.20 -3.86 -2.57
CA ASP A 13 4.39 -3.89 -3.44
C ASP A 13 5.57 -4.44 -2.65
N MET A 14 6.23 -5.47 -3.15
CA MET A 14 7.50 -5.91 -2.57
C MET A 14 8.61 -5.91 -3.62
N GLY A 15 9.63 -5.10 -3.34
CA GLY A 15 10.85 -5.02 -4.12
C GLY A 15 12.02 -5.75 -3.45
N GLY A 16 13.24 -5.32 -3.82
CA GLY A 16 14.47 -5.80 -3.17
C GLY A 16 14.77 -5.14 -1.82
N THR A 17 14.15 -4.01 -1.51
CA THR A 17 14.51 -3.18 -0.33
C THR A 17 13.36 -2.95 0.62
N SER A 18 12.16 -2.73 0.08
CA SER A 18 10.97 -2.36 0.84
C SER A 18 9.80 -3.27 0.54
N PHE A 19 8.84 -3.21 1.47
CA PHE A 19 7.48 -3.66 1.30
C PHE A 19 6.55 -2.50 1.62
N ASP A 20 5.71 -2.15 0.65
CA ASP A 20 4.84 -0.98 0.67
C ASP A 20 3.38 -1.42 0.67
N VAL A 21 2.57 -0.83 1.56
CA VAL A 21 1.15 -1.14 1.74
C VAL A 21 0.30 0.11 1.58
N GLY A 22 -0.74 -0.01 0.78
CA GLY A 22 -1.80 0.99 0.61
C GLY A 22 -3.18 0.38 0.77
N VAL A 23 -4.19 1.22 0.98
CA VAL A 23 -5.58 0.81 1.14
C VAL A 23 -6.49 1.66 0.25
N ILE A 24 -7.40 1.00 -0.45
CA ILE A 24 -8.52 1.58 -1.19
C ILE A 24 -9.79 1.07 -0.53
N HIS A 25 -10.69 1.96 -0.12
CA HIS A 25 -11.94 1.64 0.53
C HIS A 25 -13.09 2.34 -0.20
N ASP A 26 -14.14 1.58 -0.54
CA ASP A 26 -15.26 2.06 -1.35
C ASP A 26 -14.83 2.71 -2.68
N GLY A 27 -13.77 2.18 -3.30
CA GLY A 27 -13.22 2.69 -4.56
C GLY A 27 -12.28 3.88 -4.43
N GLU A 28 -12.15 4.47 -3.24
CA GLU A 28 -11.31 5.64 -2.98
C GLU A 28 -10.02 5.27 -2.25
N PRO A 29 -8.84 5.75 -2.70
CA PRO A 29 -7.60 5.54 -1.98
C PRO A 29 -7.62 6.29 -0.64
N ALA A 30 -7.07 5.68 0.41
CA ALA A 30 -6.87 6.36 1.68
C ALA A 30 -5.84 7.48 1.52
N PHE A 31 -6.11 8.65 2.11
CA PHE A 31 -5.19 9.79 2.13
C PHE A 31 -4.72 10.09 3.55
N SER A 32 -3.49 10.57 3.68
CA SER A 32 -2.95 11.17 4.89
C SER A 32 -2.70 12.65 4.64
N TYR A 33 -3.19 13.50 5.55
CA TYR A 33 -2.99 14.96 5.50
C TYR A 33 -1.69 15.40 6.21
N MET A 34 -1.05 14.49 6.92
CA MET A 34 0.26 14.68 7.53
C MET A 34 1.28 13.77 6.84
N SER A 35 2.36 14.38 6.37
CA SER A 35 3.46 13.70 5.71
C SER A 35 4.74 13.92 6.49
N LEU A 36 5.30 12.85 7.07
CA LEU A 36 6.64 12.89 7.63
C LEU A 36 7.65 12.57 6.53
N VAL A 37 8.47 13.54 6.14
CA VAL A 37 9.59 13.33 5.22
C VAL A 37 10.87 13.53 6.02
N ASN A 38 11.60 12.43 6.23
CA ASN A 38 12.70 12.35 7.18
C ASN A 38 12.27 12.75 8.60
N GLN A 39 12.65 13.94 9.06
CA GLN A 39 12.38 14.46 10.39
C GLN A 39 11.43 15.67 10.37
N TYR A 40 10.84 15.98 9.21
CA TYR A 40 10.02 17.16 9.01
C TYR A 40 8.58 16.74 8.69
N GLU A 41 7.64 17.32 9.43
CA GLU A 41 6.22 17.16 9.19
C GLU A 41 5.73 18.22 8.21
N TYR A 42 5.04 17.77 7.17
CA TYR A 42 4.42 18.60 6.15
C TYR A 42 2.92 18.34 6.13
N PHE A 43 2.13 19.40 6.01
CA PHE A 43 0.67 19.34 5.85
C PHE A 43 0.30 19.32 4.37
N ILE A 44 0.92 18.41 3.62
CA ILE A 44 0.63 18.19 2.20
C ILE A 44 -0.11 16.85 2.10
N PRO A 45 -1.35 16.82 1.58
CA PRO A 45 -2.09 15.59 1.37
C PRO A 45 -1.32 14.62 0.48
N LYS A 46 -1.22 13.37 0.91
CA LYS A 46 -0.65 12.28 0.12
C LYS A 46 -1.54 11.06 0.18
N VAL A 47 -1.43 10.19 -0.82
CA VAL A 47 -1.96 8.82 -0.70
C VAL A 47 -1.25 8.17 0.49
N ASP A 48 -2.03 7.57 1.39
CA ASP A 48 -1.50 6.93 2.58
C ASP A 48 -0.91 5.58 2.23
N ILE A 49 0.41 5.58 2.09
CA ILE A 49 1.24 4.41 1.87
C ILE A 49 2.19 4.31 3.05
N GLN A 50 2.26 3.12 3.65
CA GLN A 50 3.24 2.79 4.67
C GLN A 50 4.24 1.79 4.11
N ALA A 51 5.49 1.96 4.49
CA ALA A 51 6.60 1.13 4.04
C ALA A 51 7.35 0.55 5.24
N ILE A 52 7.85 -0.67 5.09
CA ILE A 52 8.85 -1.25 5.99
C ILE A 52 10.09 -1.66 5.20
N GLY A 53 11.25 -1.65 5.87
CA GLY A 53 12.53 -2.15 5.34
C GLY A 53 12.58 -3.67 5.27
N ASN A 54 11.63 -4.26 4.57
CA ASN A 54 11.48 -5.70 4.42
C ASN A 54 11.22 -6.05 2.95
N GLY A 55 12.29 -6.21 2.18
CA GLY A 55 12.26 -6.64 0.79
C GLY A 55 13.08 -7.91 0.58
N GLY A 56 13.22 -8.35 -0.66
CA GLY A 56 13.99 -9.55 -0.97
C GLY A 56 15.46 -9.47 -0.52
N GLY A 57 16.05 -8.28 -0.52
CA GLY A 57 17.42 -8.03 -0.09
C GLY A 57 17.57 -7.72 1.39
N SER A 58 16.53 -7.80 2.21
CA SER A 58 16.66 -7.54 3.66
C SER A 58 17.63 -8.52 4.29
N LEU A 59 18.60 -7.98 5.03
CA LEU A 59 19.68 -8.73 5.64
C LEU A 59 19.18 -9.57 6.81
N VAL A 60 19.76 -10.76 6.95
CA VAL A 60 19.43 -11.70 8.02
C VAL A 60 20.59 -11.80 8.98
N THR A 61 20.32 -11.56 10.27
CA THR A 61 21.32 -11.63 11.33
C THR A 61 20.81 -12.45 12.51
N VAL A 62 21.74 -12.92 13.33
CA VAL A 62 21.43 -13.57 14.62
C VAL A 62 21.98 -12.70 15.72
N ASP A 63 21.11 -12.32 16.63
CA ASP A 63 21.47 -11.59 17.84
C ASP A 63 22.22 -12.54 18.80
N GLU A 64 23.50 -12.26 19.06
CA GLU A 64 24.36 -13.17 19.82
C GLU A 64 23.91 -13.36 21.27
N ALA A 65 23.33 -12.32 21.88
CA ALA A 65 22.92 -12.35 23.29
C ALA A 65 21.62 -13.12 23.48
N THR A 66 20.65 -12.91 22.60
CA THR A 66 19.31 -13.51 22.70
C THR A 66 19.16 -14.78 21.87
N ARG A 67 20.10 -15.07 20.97
CA ARG A 67 20.02 -16.12 19.95
C ARG A 67 18.73 -16.02 19.13
N THR A 68 18.30 -14.80 18.83
CA THR A 68 17.11 -14.54 18.01
C THR A 68 17.49 -14.19 16.58
N LEU A 69 16.73 -14.73 15.63
CA LEU A 69 16.86 -14.42 14.21
C LEU A 69 16.19 -13.07 13.92
N ARG A 70 16.88 -12.19 13.21
CA ARG A 70 16.38 -10.88 12.78
C ARG A 70 16.44 -10.75 11.27
N VAL A 71 15.41 -10.15 10.69
CA VAL A 71 15.31 -9.84 9.26
C VAL A 71 15.09 -8.35 9.11
N GLY A 72 15.99 -7.68 8.39
CA GLY A 72 16.01 -6.22 8.24
C GLY A 72 16.33 -5.47 9.56
N PRO A 73 16.21 -4.13 9.54
CA PRO A 73 15.73 -3.29 8.43
C PRO A 73 16.77 -3.02 7.34
N GLU A 74 18.05 -3.34 7.57
CA GLU A 74 19.11 -3.14 6.58
C GLU A 74 18.90 -4.03 5.35
N SER A 75 19.30 -3.52 4.17
CA SER A 75 19.16 -4.22 2.90
C SER A 75 20.50 -4.31 2.16
N ALA A 76 20.73 -5.44 1.48
CA ALA A 76 21.85 -5.65 0.58
C ALA A 76 21.74 -4.83 -0.72
N GLY A 77 20.56 -4.24 -1.00
CA GLY A 77 20.28 -3.53 -2.25
C GLY A 77 20.43 -4.45 -3.48
N ALA A 78 20.84 -3.87 -4.61
CA ALA A 78 21.12 -4.61 -5.84
C ALA A 78 22.61 -4.98 -6.03
N VAL A 79 23.50 -4.23 -5.39
CA VAL A 79 24.95 -4.44 -5.36
C VAL A 79 25.43 -4.05 -3.95
N PRO A 80 26.05 -4.97 -3.18
CA PRO A 80 26.41 -6.33 -3.56
C PRO A 80 25.21 -7.28 -3.73
N GLY A 81 24.04 -6.95 -3.17
CA GLY A 81 22.83 -7.75 -3.28
C GLY A 81 22.87 -9.06 -2.47
N PRO A 82 21.83 -9.90 -2.59
CA PRO A 82 21.77 -11.25 -2.04
C PRO A 82 23.02 -12.08 -2.32
N VAL A 83 23.35 -13.01 -1.42
CA VAL A 83 24.52 -13.91 -1.57
C VAL A 83 24.42 -14.69 -2.88
N CYS A 84 23.23 -15.19 -3.22
CA CYS A 84 22.94 -15.91 -4.44
C CYS A 84 23.16 -15.12 -5.73
N TYR A 85 23.34 -13.78 -5.67
CA TYR A 85 23.65 -13.00 -6.87
C TYR A 85 25.12 -13.14 -7.27
N GLY A 86 26.00 -13.66 -6.40
CA GLY A 86 27.42 -13.89 -6.70
C GLY A 86 28.23 -12.60 -6.91
N ARG A 87 27.76 -11.46 -6.38
CA ARG A 87 28.37 -10.12 -6.57
C ARG A 87 29.16 -9.63 -5.35
N GLY A 88 29.56 -10.54 -4.47
CA GLY A 88 30.32 -10.24 -3.26
C GLY A 88 29.46 -9.99 -2.00
N GLY A 89 28.16 -10.28 -2.05
CA GLY A 89 27.32 -10.31 -0.85
C GLY A 89 27.71 -11.49 0.04
N SER A 90 27.85 -11.25 1.34
CA SER A 90 28.25 -12.26 2.33
C SER A 90 27.25 -12.48 3.46
N VAL A 91 26.26 -11.59 3.60
CA VAL A 91 25.20 -11.69 4.61
C VAL A 91 23.94 -12.23 3.94
N PRO A 92 23.35 -13.35 4.43
CA PRO A 92 22.13 -13.91 3.86
C PRO A 92 20.97 -12.94 3.83
N THR A 93 20.09 -13.10 2.86
CA THR A 93 18.90 -12.28 2.65
C THR A 93 17.62 -13.09 2.53
N VAL A 94 16.47 -12.42 2.49
CA VAL A 94 15.16 -13.06 2.22
C VAL A 94 15.16 -13.78 0.87
N THR A 95 15.79 -13.22 -0.16
CA THR A 95 15.93 -13.86 -1.49
C THR A 95 16.77 -15.14 -1.42
N ASP A 96 17.83 -15.16 -0.59
CA ASP A 96 18.63 -16.37 -0.40
C ASP A 96 17.82 -17.49 0.24
N ALA A 97 16.99 -17.15 1.25
CA ALA A 97 16.07 -18.10 1.85
C ALA A 97 15.02 -18.59 0.85
N ALA A 98 14.46 -17.70 0.04
CA ALA A 98 13.51 -18.05 -1.01
C ALA A 98 14.12 -19.00 -2.06
N LEU A 99 15.40 -18.81 -2.41
CA LEU A 99 16.12 -19.72 -3.31
C LEU A 99 16.30 -21.10 -2.68
N VAL A 100 16.76 -21.17 -1.43
CA VAL A 100 16.98 -22.45 -0.72
C VAL A 100 15.67 -23.20 -0.51
N LEU A 101 14.56 -22.50 -0.25
CA LEU A 101 13.23 -23.11 -0.16
C LEU A 101 12.64 -23.54 -1.51
N GLY A 102 13.29 -23.16 -2.62
CA GLY A 102 12.82 -23.45 -3.97
C GLY A 102 11.64 -22.61 -4.42
N TYR A 103 11.43 -21.42 -3.83
CA TYR A 103 10.38 -20.50 -4.27
C TYR A 103 10.74 -19.79 -5.59
N ILE A 104 12.04 -19.60 -5.82
CA ILE A 104 12.58 -19.05 -7.06
C ILE A 104 13.49 -20.07 -7.75
N ALA A 105 13.40 -20.14 -9.08
CA ALA A 105 14.26 -20.99 -9.89
C ALA A 105 15.63 -20.34 -10.09
N ALA A 106 16.69 -21.11 -9.88
CA ALA A 106 18.07 -20.62 -9.97
C ALA A 106 18.49 -20.26 -11.41
N ASP A 107 17.93 -20.93 -12.41
CA ASP A 107 18.32 -20.87 -13.81
C ASP A 107 17.52 -19.83 -14.64
N SER A 108 16.32 -19.48 -14.20
CA SER A 108 15.41 -18.59 -14.95
C SER A 108 15.21 -17.21 -14.33
N PHE A 109 16.01 -16.82 -13.33
CA PHE A 109 15.83 -15.56 -12.62
C PHE A 109 15.98 -14.33 -13.54
N ALA A 110 15.17 -13.29 -13.29
CA ALA A 110 15.08 -12.08 -14.13
C ALA A 110 14.85 -12.38 -15.63
N GLY A 111 14.11 -13.46 -15.94
CA GLY A 111 13.86 -13.92 -17.31
C GLY A 111 15.07 -14.57 -17.96
N GLY A 112 15.88 -15.29 -17.16
CA GLY A 112 17.10 -15.99 -17.60
C GLY A 112 18.32 -15.08 -17.77
N ARG A 113 18.26 -13.82 -17.29
CA ARG A 113 19.39 -12.87 -17.39
C ARG A 113 20.43 -13.04 -16.30
N MET A 114 20.09 -13.78 -15.24
CA MET A 114 20.99 -14.03 -14.13
C MET A 114 20.76 -15.45 -13.63
N THR A 115 21.84 -16.21 -13.50
CA THR A 115 21.84 -17.49 -12.80
C THR A 115 22.19 -17.24 -11.34
N LEU A 116 21.37 -17.80 -10.45
CA LEU A 116 21.55 -17.67 -9.01
C LEU A 116 22.47 -18.79 -8.48
N ASP A 117 23.35 -18.44 -7.57
CA ASP A 117 24.21 -19.40 -6.87
C ASP A 117 23.48 -19.99 -5.65
N HIS A 118 22.81 -21.12 -5.88
CA HIS A 118 22.12 -21.86 -4.81
C HIS A 118 23.08 -22.36 -3.74
N ALA A 119 24.27 -22.83 -4.12
CA ALA A 119 25.23 -23.39 -3.17
C ALA A 119 25.77 -22.32 -2.22
N ALA A 120 26.02 -21.11 -2.73
CA ALA A 120 26.43 -19.97 -1.91
C ALA A 120 25.32 -19.57 -0.92
N ALA A 121 24.06 -19.51 -1.35
CA ALA A 121 22.92 -19.23 -0.47
C ALA A 121 22.74 -20.28 0.62
N GLU A 122 22.79 -21.57 0.24
CA GLU A 122 22.65 -22.70 1.16
C GLU A 122 23.76 -22.69 2.22
N THR A 123 25.01 -22.43 1.80
CA THR A 123 26.16 -22.35 2.72
C THR A 123 25.99 -21.19 3.70
N ALA A 124 25.64 -20.00 3.22
CA ALA A 124 25.51 -18.82 4.07
C ALA A 124 24.35 -18.95 5.08
N ILE A 125 23.24 -19.59 4.70
CA ILE A 125 22.14 -19.90 5.64
C ILE A 125 22.54 -21.01 6.63
N ALA A 126 23.30 -22.01 6.20
CA ALA A 126 23.76 -23.08 7.08
C ALA A 126 24.62 -22.53 8.23
N GLU A 127 25.47 -21.54 7.96
CA GLU A 127 26.28 -20.86 8.99
C GLU A 127 25.40 -20.15 10.04
N LEU A 128 24.27 -19.56 9.64
CA LEU A 128 23.30 -18.98 10.58
C LEU A 128 22.56 -20.07 11.35
N ALA A 129 22.17 -21.15 10.67
CA ALA A 129 21.41 -22.26 11.24
C ALA A 129 22.16 -22.93 12.40
N VAL A 130 23.49 -23.11 12.27
CA VAL A 130 24.36 -23.64 13.33
C VAL A 130 24.28 -22.78 14.60
N LYS A 131 24.22 -21.45 14.48
CA LYS A 131 24.12 -20.55 15.65
C LYS A 131 22.78 -20.67 16.37
N LEU A 132 21.75 -21.18 15.70
CA LEU A 132 20.38 -21.32 16.22
C LEU A 132 20.00 -22.76 16.58
N ASP A 133 20.91 -23.72 16.38
CA ASP A 133 20.61 -25.16 16.55
C ASP A 133 19.45 -25.63 15.65
N MET A 134 19.46 -25.17 14.40
CA MET A 134 18.45 -25.48 13.38
C MET A 134 19.10 -26.15 12.17
N THR A 135 18.29 -26.87 11.37
CA THR A 135 18.71 -27.26 10.01
C THR A 135 18.68 -26.05 9.07
N THR A 136 19.42 -26.13 7.96
CA THR A 136 19.44 -25.07 6.92
C THR A 136 18.05 -24.73 6.40
N PHE A 137 17.22 -25.75 6.14
CA PHE A 137 15.85 -25.55 5.64
C PHE A 137 14.92 -24.95 6.70
N GLU A 138 15.04 -25.36 7.97
CA GLU A 138 14.27 -24.74 9.07
C GLU A 138 14.66 -23.28 9.25
N CYS A 139 15.95 -22.96 9.17
CA CYS A 139 16.43 -21.58 9.24
C CYS A 139 15.90 -20.77 8.05
N ALA A 140 15.99 -21.27 6.81
CA ALA A 140 15.44 -20.61 5.63
C ALA A 140 13.93 -20.38 5.74
N ALA A 141 13.17 -21.38 6.20
CA ALA A 141 11.74 -21.26 6.45
C ALA A 141 11.44 -20.23 7.56
N GLY A 142 12.26 -20.17 8.60
CA GLY A 142 12.19 -19.16 9.66
C GLY A 142 12.42 -17.74 9.14
N ILE A 143 13.39 -17.53 8.24
CA ILE A 143 13.65 -16.25 7.59
C ILE A 143 12.41 -15.78 6.82
N ALA A 144 11.88 -16.62 5.92
CA ALA A 144 10.69 -16.31 5.13
C ALA A 144 9.50 -16.00 6.05
N LYS A 145 9.28 -16.82 7.07
CA LYS A 145 8.22 -16.63 8.05
C LYS A 145 8.33 -15.28 8.76
N ILE A 146 9.49 -14.94 9.33
CA ILE A 146 9.66 -13.65 10.03
C ILE A 146 9.34 -12.49 9.08
N SER A 147 9.85 -12.54 7.85
CA SER A 147 9.58 -11.53 6.83
C SER A 147 8.08 -11.42 6.53
N GLU A 148 7.38 -12.53 6.30
CA GLU A 148 5.94 -12.57 6.01
C GLU A 148 5.08 -12.09 7.18
N PHE A 149 5.46 -12.41 8.43
CA PHE A 149 4.74 -11.93 9.62
C PHE A 149 4.93 -10.43 9.83
N GLN A 150 6.10 -9.86 9.54
CA GLN A 150 6.31 -8.41 9.55
C GLN A 150 5.46 -7.71 8.48
N MET A 151 5.31 -8.31 7.29
CA MET A 151 4.43 -7.80 6.23
C MET A 151 2.96 -7.85 6.67
N ALA A 152 2.51 -8.96 7.26
CA ALA A 152 1.16 -9.09 7.80
C ALA A 152 0.89 -8.04 8.88
N ASP A 153 1.84 -7.78 9.78
CA ASP A 153 1.72 -6.75 10.82
C ASP A 153 1.56 -5.34 10.23
N LEU A 154 2.32 -5.00 9.19
CA LEU A 154 2.15 -3.74 8.49
C LEU A 154 0.75 -3.60 7.87
N ILE A 155 0.24 -4.67 7.26
CA ILE A 155 -1.11 -4.67 6.69
C ILE A 155 -2.15 -4.50 7.81
N ARG A 156 -2.01 -5.16 8.96
CA ARG A 156 -2.89 -4.96 10.13
C ARG A 156 -2.87 -3.51 10.60
N LYS A 157 -1.69 -2.90 10.68
CA LYS A 157 -1.54 -1.49 11.01
C LYS A 157 -2.30 -0.59 10.04
N MET A 158 -2.23 -0.89 8.75
CA MET A 158 -2.90 -0.09 7.71
C MET A 158 -4.41 -0.28 7.61
N THR A 159 -4.96 -1.33 8.22
CA THR A 159 -6.36 -1.72 8.13
C THR A 159 -7.05 -1.60 9.49
N ILE A 160 -6.75 -2.52 10.42
CA ILE A 160 -7.42 -2.67 11.71
C ILE A 160 -7.33 -1.39 12.55
N GLN A 161 -6.17 -0.70 12.57
CA GLN A 161 -6.03 0.55 13.32
C GLN A 161 -6.87 1.70 12.76
N LYS A 162 -7.40 1.55 11.55
CA LYS A 162 -8.32 2.48 10.89
C LYS A 162 -9.78 1.98 10.93
N GLY A 163 -10.06 0.92 11.69
CA GLY A 163 -11.39 0.33 11.80
C GLY A 163 -11.83 -0.49 10.58
N LEU A 164 -10.88 -0.88 9.72
CA LEU A 164 -11.15 -1.68 8.52
C LEU A 164 -10.81 -3.14 8.79
N ASP A 165 -11.77 -4.04 8.58
CA ASP A 165 -11.56 -5.49 8.70
C ASP A 165 -10.91 -6.04 7.42
N PRO A 166 -9.69 -6.59 7.46
CA PRO A 166 -9.01 -7.13 6.28
C PRO A 166 -9.83 -8.18 5.51
N ARG A 167 -10.75 -8.89 6.17
CA ARG A 167 -11.57 -9.95 5.55
C ARG A 167 -12.55 -9.40 4.51
N ASP A 168 -12.87 -8.10 4.58
CA ASP A 168 -13.73 -7.40 3.62
C ASP A 168 -12.97 -6.90 2.40
N PHE A 169 -11.66 -7.15 2.32
CA PHE A 169 -10.77 -6.68 1.26
C PHE A 169 -10.32 -7.82 0.35
N VAL A 170 -9.98 -7.44 -0.88
CA VAL A 170 -9.12 -8.25 -1.74
C VAL A 170 -7.69 -7.74 -1.68
N LEU A 171 -6.72 -8.65 -1.62
CA LEU A 171 -5.30 -8.30 -1.63
C LEU A 171 -4.78 -8.23 -3.07
N PHE A 172 -4.17 -7.13 -3.46
CA PHE A 172 -3.42 -7.00 -4.71
C PHE A 172 -1.93 -7.09 -4.41
N ALA A 173 -1.29 -8.18 -4.85
CA ALA A 173 0.13 -8.41 -4.64
C ALA A 173 0.92 -8.23 -5.94
N PHE A 174 1.83 -7.26 -5.92
CA PHE A 174 2.68 -6.90 -7.05
C PHE A 174 4.10 -6.57 -6.57
N GLY A 175 4.94 -6.08 -7.48
CA GLY A 175 6.37 -6.00 -7.29
C GLY A 175 7.08 -7.26 -7.74
N GLY A 176 8.41 -7.26 -7.59
CA GLY A 176 9.26 -8.39 -7.99
C GLY A 176 9.15 -9.59 -7.05
N ALA A 177 8.93 -9.34 -5.75
CA ALA A 177 8.89 -10.37 -4.71
C ALA A 177 7.50 -10.55 -4.08
N GLY A 178 6.57 -9.63 -4.31
CA GLY A 178 5.27 -9.61 -3.60
C GLY A 178 4.44 -10.88 -3.83
N PRO A 179 4.23 -11.32 -5.08
CA PRO A 179 3.48 -12.53 -5.38
C PRO A 179 3.98 -13.80 -4.67
N MET A 180 5.28 -13.88 -4.40
CA MET A 180 5.90 -15.04 -3.75
C MET A 180 5.45 -15.22 -2.30
N HIS A 181 5.29 -14.11 -1.58
CA HIS A 181 4.94 -14.10 -0.15
C HIS A 181 3.43 -13.92 0.09
N ALA A 182 2.69 -13.48 -0.92
CA ALA A 182 1.29 -13.05 -0.83
C ALA A 182 0.37 -14.05 -0.16
N SER A 183 0.52 -15.34 -0.48
CA SER A 183 -0.35 -16.38 0.08
C SER A 183 -0.25 -16.50 1.60
N VAL A 184 0.96 -16.32 2.17
CA VAL A 184 1.19 -16.50 3.61
C VAL A 184 0.63 -15.34 4.39
N PHE A 185 0.99 -14.11 4.04
CA PHE A 185 0.45 -12.96 4.77
C PHE A 185 -1.04 -12.74 4.50
N ALA A 186 -1.57 -13.15 3.34
CA ALA A 186 -3.02 -13.17 3.12
C ALA A 186 -3.73 -14.15 4.07
N PHE A 187 -3.20 -15.37 4.18
CA PHE A 187 -3.75 -16.40 5.08
C PHE A 187 -3.72 -15.94 6.54
N GLU A 188 -2.60 -15.37 7.00
CA GLU A 188 -2.41 -14.85 8.36
C GLU A 188 -3.36 -13.69 8.72
N LEU A 189 -3.92 -13.02 7.71
CA LEU A 189 -4.90 -11.94 7.87
C LEU A 189 -6.35 -12.38 7.65
N GLY A 190 -6.58 -13.65 7.28
CA GLY A 190 -7.90 -14.17 6.95
C GLY A 190 -8.47 -13.63 5.63
N LEU A 191 -7.62 -13.06 4.76
CA LEU A 191 -8.01 -12.58 3.44
C LEU A 191 -8.53 -13.74 2.58
N GLN A 192 -9.67 -13.53 1.93
CA GLN A 192 -10.33 -14.58 1.14
C GLN A 192 -9.85 -14.63 -0.30
N LYS A 193 -9.25 -13.54 -0.81
CA LYS A 193 -8.85 -13.41 -2.20
C LYS A 193 -7.54 -12.65 -2.35
N VAL A 194 -6.68 -13.18 -3.22
CA VAL A 194 -5.45 -12.54 -3.67
C VAL A 194 -5.49 -12.40 -5.18
N VAL A 195 -5.17 -11.20 -5.67
CA VAL A 195 -5.04 -10.86 -7.07
C VAL A 195 -3.58 -10.55 -7.34
N ILE A 196 -2.99 -11.32 -8.25
CA ILE A 196 -1.63 -11.11 -8.75
C ILE A 196 -1.73 -10.73 -10.22
N PRO A 197 -1.26 -9.54 -10.63
CA PRO A 197 -1.19 -9.18 -12.04
C PRO A 197 -0.34 -10.19 -12.83
N GLN A 198 -0.86 -10.67 -13.96
CA GLN A 198 -0.23 -11.79 -14.66
C GLN A 198 1.14 -11.43 -15.27
N LYS A 199 2.00 -12.45 -15.38
CA LYS A 199 3.29 -12.39 -16.08
C LYS A 199 4.18 -11.26 -15.52
N LYS A 200 4.80 -10.50 -16.42
CA LYS A 200 5.72 -9.40 -16.08
C LYS A 200 4.99 -8.19 -15.49
N MET A 201 3.65 -8.10 -15.61
CA MET A 201 2.91 -6.95 -15.12
C MET A 201 2.98 -6.80 -13.60
N ALA A 202 3.07 -7.90 -12.82
CA ALA A 202 3.26 -7.79 -11.37
C ALA A 202 4.52 -6.97 -11.05
N SER A 203 5.65 -7.28 -11.71
CA SER A 203 6.91 -6.58 -11.49
C SER A 203 6.95 -5.14 -12.01
N THR A 204 6.03 -4.75 -12.90
CA THR A 204 5.96 -3.41 -13.51
C THR A 204 4.67 -2.69 -13.18
N TRP A 205 3.96 -3.11 -12.12
CA TRP A 205 2.62 -2.61 -11.79
C TRP A 205 2.62 -1.12 -11.48
N CYS A 206 3.65 -0.63 -10.80
CA CYS A 206 3.80 0.80 -10.51
C CYS A 206 3.99 1.64 -11.79
N ALA A 207 4.71 1.13 -12.78
CA ALA A 207 4.83 1.78 -14.08
C ALA A 207 3.50 1.78 -14.85
N PHE A 208 2.73 0.69 -14.76
CA PHE A 208 1.38 0.63 -15.31
C PHE A 208 0.45 1.65 -14.62
N GLY A 209 0.53 1.79 -13.30
CA GLY A 209 -0.21 2.79 -12.53
C GLY A 209 0.13 4.21 -12.97
N ALA A 210 1.42 4.53 -13.13
CA ALA A 210 1.87 5.83 -13.63
C ALA A 210 1.38 6.11 -15.06
N ALA A 211 1.40 5.11 -15.94
CA ALA A 211 0.89 5.22 -17.30
C ALA A 211 -0.64 5.31 -17.40
N SER A 212 -1.35 4.91 -16.34
CA SER A 212 -2.83 4.93 -16.28
C SER A 212 -3.39 6.11 -15.48
N ALA A 213 -2.52 6.99 -14.98
CA ALA A 213 -2.90 8.12 -14.15
C ALA A 213 -3.48 9.25 -15.00
N ASP A 214 -4.59 9.81 -14.53
CA ASP A 214 -5.15 11.05 -15.07
C ASP A 214 -4.32 12.24 -14.59
N ILE A 215 -4.31 13.33 -15.36
CA ILE A 215 -3.70 14.59 -14.90
C ILE A 215 -4.57 15.12 -13.77
N ARG A 216 -3.96 15.48 -12.64
CA ARG A 216 -4.68 16.03 -11.48
C ARG A 216 -3.86 17.13 -10.82
N HIS A 217 -4.48 18.30 -10.66
CA HIS A 217 -3.94 19.43 -9.91
C HIS A 217 -4.85 19.77 -8.75
N ILE A 218 -4.25 20.02 -7.58
CA ILE A 218 -4.97 20.42 -6.38
C ILE A 218 -4.44 21.81 -5.99
N HIS A 219 -5.34 22.79 -5.95
CA HIS A 219 -5.02 24.12 -5.47
C HIS A 219 -5.83 24.42 -4.22
N GLU A 220 -5.15 24.99 -3.23
CA GLU A 220 -5.72 25.34 -1.94
C GLU A 220 -5.54 26.84 -1.66
N HIS A 221 -6.48 27.41 -0.92
CA HIS A 221 -6.40 28.75 -0.36
C HIS A 221 -6.94 28.73 1.07
N VAL A 222 -6.15 29.23 2.02
CA VAL A 222 -6.56 29.34 3.43
C VAL A 222 -7.15 30.73 3.64
N ASP A 223 -8.41 30.77 4.04
CA ASP A 223 -9.10 31.99 4.48
C ASP A 223 -10.16 31.61 5.53
N ILE A 224 -9.98 32.13 6.75
CA ILE A 224 -10.80 31.71 7.90
C ILE A 224 -12.05 32.58 7.99
N MET A 225 -13.21 31.96 7.77
CA MET A 225 -14.51 32.63 7.84
C MET A 225 -15.38 32.01 8.93
N VAL A 226 -16.03 32.83 9.76
CA VAL A 226 -16.88 32.36 10.87
C VAL A 226 -18.35 32.53 10.52
N SER A 227 -19.17 31.51 10.76
CA SER A 227 -20.62 31.55 10.50
C SER A 227 -21.32 32.71 11.27
N PRO A 228 -22.32 33.40 10.68
CA PRO A 228 -22.96 33.11 9.38
C PRO A 228 -22.05 33.45 8.19
N PHE A 229 -21.99 32.56 7.20
CA PHE A 229 -21.12 32.71 6.03
C PHE A 229 -21.71 33.66 4.99
N ASP A 230 -20.84 34.36 4.28
CA ASP A 230 -21.21 35.09 3.07
C ASP A 230 -21.03 34.17 1.86
N ALA A 231 -22.15 33.81 1.21
CA ALA A 231 -22.14 32.88 0.09
C ALA A 231 -21.35 33.40 -1.13
N GLY A 232 -21.31 34.73 -1.31
CA GLY A 232 -20.52 35.39 -2.37
C GLY A 232 -19.02 35.26 -2.11
N GLN A 233 -18.58 35.42 -0.86
CA GLN A 233 -17.17 35.21 -0.48
C GLN A 233 -16.73 33.75 -0.70
N LEU A 234 -17.56 32.78 -0.31
CA LEU A 234 -17.26 31.36 -0.55
C LEU A 234 -17.14 31.05 -2.05
N SER A 235 -18.08 31.56 -2.85
CA SER A 235 -18.08 31.37 -4.31
C SER A 235 -16.84 31.99 -4.96
N GLN A 236 -16.49 33.22 -4.56
CA GLN A 236 -15.33 33.94 -5.09
C GLN A 236 -14.00 33.22 -4.78
N ALA A 237 -13.86 32.66 -3.57
CA ALA A 237 -12.66 31.91 -3.19
C ALA A 237 -12.48 30.65 -4.05
N LEU A 238 -13.56 29.89 -4.29
CA LEU A 238 -13.54 28.71 -5.15
C LEU A 238 -13.32 29.05 -6.63
N GLU A 239 -13.92 30.14 -7.12
CA GLU A 239 -13.75 30.61 -8.50
C GLU A 239 -12.31 30.98 -8.80
N SER A 240 -11.67 31.76 -7.93
CA SER A 240 -10.25 32.13 -8.08
C SER A 240 -9.32 30.89 -8.12
N LEU A 241 -9.61 29.88 -7.29
CA LEU A 241 -8.88 28.61 -7.32
C LEU A 241 -9.14 27.81 -8.60
N LYS A 242 -10.38 27.80 -9.10
CA LYS A 242 -10.74 27.15 -10.37
C LYS A 242 -10.00 27.78 -11.53
N GLU A 243 -9.97 29.12 -11.62
CA GLU A 243 -9.26 29.85 -12.67
C GLU A 243 -7.78 29.47 -12.71
N ARG A 244 -7.09 29.57 -11.56
CA ARG A 244 -5.68 29.14 -11.43
C ARG A 244 -5.44 27.69 -11.87
N THR A 245 -6.35 26.80 -11.47
CA THR A 245 -6.26 25.37 -11.82
C THR A 245 -6.47 25.15 -13.32
N SER A 246 -7.46 25.83 -13.91
CA SER A 246 -7.78 25.80 -15.33
C SER A 246 -6.61 26.33 -16.18
N GLU A 247 -6.01 27.45 -15.77
CA GLU A 247 -4.83 28.03 -16.43
C GLU A 247 -3.63 27.08 -16.41
N GLN A 248 -3.41 26.35 -15.31
CA GLN A 248 -2.34 25.37 -15.25
C GLN A 248 -2.59 24.20 -16.22
N LEU A 249 -3.79 23.63 -16.22
CA LEU A 249 -4.17 22.57 -17.15
C LEU A 249 -4.03 23.02 -18.61
N LEU A 250 -4.41 24.27 -18.92
CA LEU A 250 -4.22 24.86 -20.25
C LEU A 250 -2.74 24.97 -20.63
N ARG A 251 -1.87 25.40 -19.71
CA ARG A 251 -0.41 25.44 -19.95
C ARG A 251 0.20 24.06 -20.22
N GLU A 252 -0.43 23.01 -19.71
CA GLU A 252 -0.05 21.60 -19.93
C GLU A 252 -0.70 20.99 -21.18
N GLY A 253 -1.48 21.78 -21.94
CA GLY A 253 -2.09 21.36 -23.20
C GLY A 253 -3.45 20.67 -23.08
N VAL A 254 -4.09 20.74 -21.90
CA VAL A 254 -5.45 20.20 -21.69
C VAL A 254 -6.48 21.25 -22.09
N ALA A 255 -7.29 20.96 -23.11
CA ALA A 255 -8.38 21.83 -23.54
C ALA A 255 -9.48 21.97 -22.48
N GLU A 256 -10.13 23.14 -22.39
CA GLU A 256 -11.16 23.40 -21.37
C GLU A 256 -12.31 22.38 -21.37
N SER A 257 -12.69 21.87 -22.56
CA SER A 257 -13.73 20.84 -22.71
C SER A 257 -13.37 19.50 -22.06
N ASP A 258 -12.09 19.26 -21.83
CA ASP A 258 -11.56 18.00 -21.30
C ASP A 258 -11.21 18.14 -19.80
N GLN A 259 -11.46 19.30 -19.21
CA GLN A 259 -11.21 19.59 -17.80
C GLN A 259 -12.44 19.27 -16.96
N THR A 260 -12.21 18.57 -15.85
CA THR A 260 -13.21 18.29 -14.81
C THR A 260 -12.76 18.91 -13.50
N PHE A 261 -13.71 19.41 -12.71
CA PHE A 261 -13.41 20.09 -11.45
C PHE A 261 -14.25 19.50 -10.32
N ALA A 262 -13.62 19.34 -9.16
CA ALA A 262 -14.28 19.02 -7.90
C ALA A 262 -13.90 20.05 -6.84
N TYR A 263 -14.86 20.40 -5.99
CA TYR A 263 -14.75 21.48 -5.01
C TYR A 263 -14.96 20.93 -3.61
N SER A 264 -14.22 21.47 -2.65
CA SER A 264 -14.40 21.13 -1.24
C SER A 264 -13.93 22.27 -0.34
N ILE A 265 -14.48 22.31 0.86
CA ILE A 265 -14.16 23.29 1.89
C ILE A 265 -13.85 22.54 3.19
N ASP A 266 -12.69 22.81 3.78
CA ASP A 266 -12.32 22.29 5.09
C ASP A 266 -12.98 23.17 6.16
N MET A 267 -13.78 22.55 7.02
CA MET A 267 -14.62 23.19 8.02
C MET A 267 -14.37 22.62 9.42
N ARG A 268 -14.64 23.40 10.47
CA ARG A 268 -14.57 22.94 11.86
C ARG A 268 -15.57 23.67 12.76
N HIS A 269 -15.84 23.13 13.94
CA HIS A 269 -16.49 23.92 14.97
C HIS A 269 -15.54 25.01 15.47
N LYS A 270 -16.07 26.21 15.73
CA LYS A 270 -15.29 27.31 16.28
C LYS A 270 -14.58 26.90 17.57
N GLY A 271 -13.26 27.11 17.60
CA GLY A 271 -12.40 26.76 18.73
C GLY A 271 -11.83 25.34 18.69
N GLN A 272 -12.20 24.52 17.69
CA GLN A 272 -11.51 23.26 17.42
C GLN A 272 -10.26 23.50 16.57
N ILE A 273 -9.35 22.54 16.61
CA ILE A 273 -8.12 22.53 15.81
C ILE A 273 -8.32 21.66 14.56
N ASN A 274 -8.96 20.50 14.71
CA ASN A 274 -9.14 19.56 13.62
C ASN A 274 -10.22 20.01 12.64
N GLU A 275 -9.93 19.83 11.35
CA GLU A 275 -10.76 20.22 10.22
C GLU A 275 -11.37 18.99 9.56
N VAL A 276 -12.55 19.18 8.96
CA VAL A 276 -13.28 18.17 8.21
C VAL A 276 -13.51 18.69 6.80
N GLU A 277 -13.03 17.94 5.82
CA GLU A 277 -13.25 18.24 4.41
C GLU A 277 -14.70 17.96 4.00
N VAL A 278 -15.39 18.99 3.51
CA VAL A 278 -16.79 18.93 3.06
C VAL A 278 -16.84 19.18 1.54
N PRO A 279 -17.26 18.19 0.73
CA PRO A 279 -17.48 18.39 -0.71
C PRO A 279 -18.55 19.44 -0.99
N VAL A 280 -18.38 20.20 -2.08
CA VAL A 280 -19.36 21.19 -2.54
C VAL A 280 -19.72 20.90 -4.00
N GLU A 281 -21.01 20.94 -4.34
CA GLU A 281 -21.52 20.53 -5.65
C GLU A 281 -21.16 21.50 -6.80
N GLY A 282 -20.76 22.74 -6.50
CA GLY A 282 -20.38 23.71 -7.53
C GLY A 282 -19.81 25.02 -6.99
N LEU A 283 -19.43 25.89 -7.92
CA LEU A 283 -18.84 27.21 -7.63
C LEU A 283 -19.86 28.24 -7.11
N ASN A 284 -21.11 28.12 -7.52
CA ASN A 284 -22.15 29.12 -7.26
C ASN A 284 -22.91 28.76 -5.99
N ILE A 285 -22.31 29.05 -4.83
CA ILE A 285 -22.98 28.88 -3.55
C ILE A 285 -23.91 30.08 -3.37
N ALA A 286 -25.22 29.84 -3.35
CA ALA A 286 -26.21 30.86 -3.05
C ALA A 286 -26.54 30.87 -1.56
N SER A 287 -27.16 31.95 -1.07
CA SER A 287 -27.51 32.06 0.36
C SER A 287 -28.44 30.94 0.85
N HIS A 288 -29.24 30.33 -0.03
CA HIS A 288 -30.11 29.22 0.32
C HIS A 288 -29.38 27.86 0.44
N ASP A 289 -28.14 27.77 -0.05
CA ASP A 289 -27.32 26.55 0.01
C ASP A 289 -26.51 26.45 1.31
N LEU A 290 -26.41 27.53 2.09
CA LEU A 290 -25.60 27.57 3.31
C LEU A 290 -26.08 26.59 4.38
N ASP A 291 -27.39 26.39 4.50
CA ASP A 291 -27.95 25.39 5.42
C ASP A 291 -27.59 23.97 5.00
N ALA A 292 -27.58 23.69 3.69
CA ALA A 292 -27.15 22.40 3.15
C ALA A 292 -25.64 22.16 3.37
N LEU A 293 -24.82 23.21 3.28
CA LEU A 293 -23.39 23.14 3.62
C LEU A 293 -23.18 22.84 5.10
N HIS A 294 -23.94 23.48 6.00
CA HIS A 294 -23.93 23.15 7.43
C HIS A 294 -24.30 21.69 7.69
N ASP A 295 -25.39 21.22 7.07
CA ASP A 295 -25.84 19.84 7.24
C ASP A 295 -24.84 18.82 6.69
N SER A 296 -24.20 19.14 5.56
CA SER A 296 -23.11 18.32 4.99
C SER A 296 -21.91 18.25 5.92
N PHE A 297 -21.51 19.37 6.54
CA PHE A 297 -20.50 19.37 7.59
C PHE A 297 -20.89 18.48 8.77
N TYR A 298 -22.10 18.64 9.32
CA TYR A 298 -22.52 17.82 10.47
C TYR A 298 -22.58 16.33 10.15
N ALA A 299 -23.11 15.96 8.97
CA ALA A 299 -23.13 14.59 8.52
C ALA A 299 -21.71 14.02 8.40
N ARG A 300 -20.79 14.77 7.80
CA ARG A 300 -19.40 14.34 7.65
C ARG A 300 -18.66 14.25 8.97
N TYR A 301 -18.88 15.21 9.87
CA TYR A 301 -18.30 15.23 11.21
C TYR A 301 -18.74 14.00 12.02
N GLU A 302 -20.03 13.66 12.00
CA GLU A 302 -20.55 12.48 12.69
C GLU A 302 -20.11 11.16 12.07
N GLN A 303 -19.85 11.11 10.76
CA GLN A 303 -19.23 9.94 10.13
C GLN A 303 -17.82 9.69 10.67
N ILE A 304 -17.03 10.75 10.92
CA ILE A 304 -15.64 10.65 11.36
C ILE A 304 -15.55 10.41 12.88
N TYR A 305 -16.33 11.14 13.67
CA TYR A 305 -16.21 11.17 15.14
C TYR A 305 -17.34 10.43 15.88
N GLY A 306 -18.29 9.85 15.14
CA GLY A 306 -19.41 9.08 15.67
C GLY A 306 -20.71 9.88 15.77
N LYS A 307 -21.85 9.16 15.69
CA LYS A 307 -23.19 9.75 15.71
C LYS A 307 -23.43 10.56 16.99
N GLY A 308 -23.94 11.79 16.84
CA GLY A 308 -24.18 12.71 17.95
C GLY A 308 -22.95 13.42 18.50
N SER A 309 -21.79 13.29 17.86
CA SER A 309 -20.57 14.06 18.20
C SER A 309 -20.61 15.50 17.72
N SER A 310 -21.47 15.82 16.75
CA SER A 310 -21.59 17.17 16.21
C SER A 310 -22.30 18.12 17.18
N PHE A 311 -21.81 19.36 17.27
CA PHE A 311 -22.43 20.39 18.11
C PHE A 311 -23.11 21.46 17.27
N ARG A 312 -24.38 21.20 16.88
CA ARG A 312 -25.19 22.09 16.02
C ARG A 312 -25.44 23.50 16.57
N GLY A 313 -25.20 23.72 17.87
CA GLY A 313 -25.29 25.04 18.51
C GLY A 313 -24.01 25.88 18.42
N ALA A 314 -22.87 25.30 18.02
CA ALA A 314 -21.64 26.05 17.82
C ALA A 314 -21.63 26.76 16.46
N LYS A 315 -20.93 27.91 16.44
CA LYS A 315 -20.51 28.52 15.17
C LYS A 315 -19.57 27.58 14.44
N LEU A 316 -19.64 27.60 13.12
CA LEU A 316 -18.71 26.90 12.25
C LEU A 316 -17.65 27.88 11.74
N GLU A 317 -16.47 27.34 11.46
CA GLU A 317 -15.37 28.01 10.76
C GLU A 317 -15.11 27.28 9.45
N VAL A 318 -15.11 28.01 8.34
CA VAL A 318 -14.43 27.61 7.10
C VAL A 318 -12.96 27.98 7.27
N VAL A 319 -12.05 27.10 6.86
CA VAL A 319 -10.60 27.31 6.99
C VAL A 319 -9.89 27.27 5.64
N THR A 320 -10.11 26.21 4.87
CA THR A 320 -9.38 25.98 3.61
C THR A 320 -10.35 25.71 2.48
N PHE A 321 -10.18 26.41 1.37
CA PHE A 321 -10.86 26.16 0.10
C PHE A 321 -9.97 25.30 -0.78
N ARG A 322 -10.55 24.31 -1.45
CA ARG A 322 -9.79 23.38 -2.30
C ARG A 322 -10.53 23.15 -3.62
N VAL A 323 -9.78 23.26 -4.71
CA VAL A 323 -10.21 22.89 -6.06
C VAL A 323 -9.30 21.82 -6.61
N ARG A 324 -9.91 20.74 -7.12
CA ARG A 324 -9.22 19.64 -7.79
C ARG A 324 -9.61 19.67 -9.26
N GLY A 325 -8.67 20.05 -10.11
CA GLY A 325 -8.81 19.97 -11.56
C GLY A 325 -8.26 18.64 -12.06
N SER A 326 -8.95 18.00 -12.99
CA SER A 326 -8.52 16.70 -13.55
C SER A 326 -8.83 16.60 -15.03
N ALA A 327 -8.02 15.83 -15.75
CA ALA A 327 -8.20 15.55 -17.16
C ALA A 327 -7.88 14.10 -17.47
N VAL A 328 -8.78 13.43 -18.19
CA VAL A 328 -8.64 12.02 -18.53
C VAL A 328 -7.51 11.84 -19.53
N THR A 329 -6.59 10.94 -19.24
CA THR A 329 -5.51 10.58 -20.15
C THR A 329 -5.83 9.29 -20.91
N PRO A 330 -5.23 9.06 -22.10
CA PRO A 330 -5.34 7.78 -22.78
C PRO A 330 -4.82 6.64 -21.89
N LYS A 331 -5.72 5.74 -21.48
CA LYS A 331 -5.38 4.63 -20.55
C LYS A 331 -4.93 3.38 -21.33
N PRO A 332 -3.93 2.62 -20.84
CA PRO A 332 -3.61 1.32 -21.40
C PRO A 332 -4.81 0.36 -21.36
N VAL A 333 -5.10 -0.30 -22.48
CA VAL A 333 -6.21 -1.25 -22.57
C VAL A 333 -5.77 -2.60 -22.00
N LEU A 334 -6.40 -3.04 -20.92
CA LEU A 334 -6.24 -4.38 -20.39
C LEU A 334 -7.14 -5.35 -21.17
N SER A 335 -6.53 -6.38 -21.75
CA SER A 335 -7.27 -7.46 -22.42
C SER A 335 -7.55 -8.59 -21.41
N PRO A 336 -8.81 -9.06 -21.28
CA PRO A 336 -9.12 -10.23 -20.49
C PRO A 336 -8.32 -11.45 -20.98
N ALA A 337 -7.85 -12.28 -20.06
CA ALA A 337 -7.27 -13.56 -20.43
C ALA A 337 -8.40 -14.44 -21.01
N THR A 338 -8.18 -14.98 -22.21
CA THR A 338 -9.11 -15.89 -22.88
C THR A 338 -9.09 -17.29 -22.28
N ASP A 339 -7.94 -17.68 -21.70
CA ASP A 339 -7.73 -18.99 -21.11
C ASP A 339 -7.53 -18.86 -19.60
N LEU A 340 -8.55 -19.24 -18.83
CA LEU A 340 -8.46 -19.44 -17.39
C LEU A 340 -8.26 -20.93 -17.15
N THR A 341 -7.08 -21.32 -16.67
CA THR A 341 -6.82 -22.70 -16.25
C THR A 341 -7.06 -22.84 -14.75
N PRO A 342 -7.81 -23.86 -14.31
CA PRO A 342 -7.87 -24.22 -12.89
C PRO A 342 -6.56 -24.85 -12.42
N ASP A 343 -5.74 -25.36 -13.34
CA ASP A 343 -4.53 -26.12 -13.07
C ASP A 343 -3.26 -25.28 -13.26
N ILE A 344 -2.27 -25.49 -12.39
CA ILE A 344 -0.92 -24.95 -12.53
C ILE A 344 -0.21 -25.74 -13.65
N PRO A 345 0.33 -25.09 -14.70
CA PRO A 345 1.02 -25.79 -15.77
C PRO A 345 2.19 -26.66 -15.26
N GLU A 346 2.40 -27.85 -15.83
CA GLU A 346 3.44 -28.81 -15.40
C GLU A 346 4.88 -28.22 -15.40
N GLY A 347 5.15 -27.16 -16.17
CA GLY A 347 6.43 -26.45 -16.21
C GLY A 347 6.49 -25.15 -15.39
N ALA A 348 5.43 -24.81 -14.64
CA ALA A 348 5.40 -23.62 -13.78
C ALA A 348 6.00 -23.88 -12.39
N ALA A 349 6.18 -25.14 -12.01
CA ALA A 349 6.94 -25.49 -10.82
C ALA A 349 8.43 -25.18 -11.05
N PRO A 350 9.10 -24.46 -10.14
CA PRO A 350 10.54 -24.25 -10.23
C PRO A 350 11.23 -25.61 -10.29
N SER A 351 12.31 -25.71 -11.08
CA SER A 351 13.16 -26.90 -11.17
C SER A 351 13.90 -27.08 -9.83
N ILE A 352 13.21 -27.61 -8.82
CA ILE A 352 13.84 -27.97 -7.55
C ILE A 352 14.82 -29.10 -7.88
N GLY A 353 16.12 -28.83 -7.80
CA GLY A 353 17.15 -29.82 -8.09
C GLY A 353 17.05 -31.00 -7.14
N GLN A 354 16.34 -32.08 -7.55
CA GLN A 354 16.21 -33.45 -7.00
C GLN A 354 16.13 -33.70 -5.47
N LYS A 355 16.26 -32.70 -4.59
CA LYS A 355 16.00 -32.78 -3.15
C LYS A 355 14.68 -32.09 -2.86
N ALA A 356 13.58 -32.68 -3.32
CA ALA A 356 12.26 -32.26 -2.92
C ALA A 356 12.15 -32.35 -1.38
N LEU A 357 11.51 -31.35 -0.76
CA LEU A 357 11.00 -31.45 0.61
C LEU A 357 10.19 -32.76 0.70
N PRO A 358 10.45 -33.64 1.69
CA PRO A 358 9.61 -34.80 1.90
C PRO A 358 8.17 -34.34 2.12
N PRO A 359 7.17 -35.10 1.64
CA PRO A 359 5.76 -34.77 1.89
C PRO A 359 5.55 -34.57 3.38
N ARG A 360 4.93 -33.45 3.78
CA ARG A 360 4.69 -33.08 5.17
C ARG A 360 3.91 -34.19 5.88
N THR A 361 4.57 -34.95 6.76
CA THR A 361 3.94 -36.00 7.58
C THR A 361 3.52 -35.54 8.97
N HIS A 362 3.78 -34.28 9.35
CA HIS A 362 3.37 -33.75 10.65
C HIS A 362 2.15 -32.83 10.51
N PRO A 363 1.02 -33.14 11.19
CA PRO A 363 -0.04 -32.16 11.36
C PRO A 363 0.57 -30.97 12.09
N PHE A 364 0.30 -29.77 11.59
CA PHE A 364 0.63 -28.51 12.25
C PHE A 364 0.22 -28.65 13.73
N MET A 365 1.18 -28.61 14.65
CA MET A 365 0.87 -28.50 16.07
C MET A 365 0.11 -27.19 16.23
N MET A 366 -1.21 -27.28 16.39
CA MET A 366 -2.00 -26.22 16.97
C MET A 366 -1.35 -25.91 18.31
N ALA A 367 -0.71 -24.75 18.44
CA ALA A 367 -0.43 -24.17 19.73
C ALA A 367 -1.77 -23.70 20.31
N SER A 368 -2.61 -24.65 20.71
CA SER A 368 -3.73 -24.42 21.62
C SER A 368 -3.15 -24.18 23.00
N ASN A 369 -2.66 -22.96 23.24
CA ASN A 369 -2.52 -22.41 24.58
C ASN A 369 -3.18 -21.04 24.58
N CYS A 370 -4.51 -21.08 24.62
CA CYS A 370 -5.28 -20.01 25.24
C CYS A 370 -4.70 -19.82 26.65
N CYS A 371 -4.05 -18.68 26.87
CA CYS A 371 -3.84 -18.16 28.21
C CYS A 371 -5.24 -17.75 28.73
N PRO A 372 -5.77 -18.35 29.81
CA PRO A 372 -7.01 -17.86 30.41
C PRO A 372 -6.67 -16.56 31.13
N VAL A 373 -7.14 -15.45 30.59
CA VAL A 373 -7.17 -14.18 31.32
C VAL A 373 -8.22 -14.34 32.43
N MET A 374 -7.75 -14.26 33.67
CA MET A 374 -8.60 -14.01 34.85
C MET A 374 -8.69 -12.52 35.08
#